data_AF-A0A7Y9BQC1-F1
#
_entry.id   AF-A0A7Y9BQC1-F1
#
_cell.length_a   1.000
_cell.length_b   1.000
_cell.length_c   1.000
_cell.angle_alpha   90.00
_cell.angle_beta   90.00
_cell.angle_gamma   90.00
#
_symmetry.space_group_name_H-M   'P 1'
#
loop_
_entity.id
_entity.type
_entity.pdbx_description
1 polymer ?
#
loop_
_entity_poly.entity_id
_entity_poly.type
_entity_poly.pdbx_seq_one_letter_code
_entity_poly.pdbx_strand_id
1 'polypeptide(L)'
;RVQGAIIQGIDPALEPKVSVIDKKVTKGSYASLTPGSFNLLLGKELAIWLGVDVGDQVLVTFAEVQGTPAGAVPRMKRFTVSGIFEAGYDEVDRGVGFANMQDLERVLRSDGATGVRLKLHDMDRSLEVG
;
A
#
# COMPACT_ATOMS: atom_id res chain seq x y z
N ARG A 1 7.42 8.67 -10.67
CA ARG A 1 6.47 8.05 -11.64
C ARG A 1 5.15 7.74 -10.92
N VAL A 2 4.01 7.60 -11.64
CA VAL A 2 2.70 7.32 -11.03
C VAL A 2 2.13 5.99 -11.52
N GLN A 3 1.92 5.03 -10.61
CA GLN A 3 1.22 3.77 -10.90
C GLN A 3 -0.09 3.72 -10.13
N GLY A 4 -1.14 3.23 -10.79
CA GLY A 4 -2.37 2.83 -10.11
C GLY A 4 -2.18 1.44 -9.49
N ALA A 5 -2.46 1.33 -8.20
CA ALA A 5 -2.50 0.06 -7.48
C ALA A 5 -3.81 -0.03 -6.69
N ILE A 6 -4.23 -1.25 -6.38
CA ILE A 6 -5.31 -1.54 -5.45
C ILE A 6 -4.63 -1.88 -4.12
N ILE A 7 -4.89 -1.10 -3.07
CA ILE A 7 -4.46 -1.51 -1.74
C ILE A 7 -5.64 -2.15 -1.04
N GLN A 8 -5.43 -3.37 -0.57
CA GLN A 8 -6.38 -4.09 0.24
C GLN A 8 -6.06 -3.82 1.72
N GLY A 9 -7.09 -3.43 2.45
CA GLY A 9 -7.04 -3.34 3.90
C GLY A 9 -7.11 -4.73 4.47
N ILE A 10 -6.12 -5.05 5.29
CA ILE A 10 -5.97 -6.39 5.87
C ILE A 10 -5.89 -6.34 7.38
N ASP A 11 -6.44 -7.37 8.01
CA ASP A 11 -6.23 -7.59 9.44
C ASP A 11 -5.19 -8.71 9.62
N PRO A 12 -3.94 -8.38 10.01
CA PRO A 12 -2.88 -9.36 10.16
C PRO A 12 -3.20 -10.42 11.24
N ALA A 13 -4.15 -10.17 12.14
CA ALA A 13 -4.60 -11.14 13.13
C ALA A 13 -5.61 -12.17 12.55
N LEU A 14 -6.33 -11.81 11.48
CA LEU A 14 -7.38 -12.65 10.88
C LEU A 14 -6.93 -13.34 9.58
N GLU A 15 -6.00 -12.75 8.84
CA GLU A 15 -5.58 -13.26 7.53
C GLU A 15 -4.59 -14.42 7.43
N PRO A 16 -3.76 -14.79 8.43
CA PRO A 16 -2.96 -16.01 8.32
C PRO A 16 -3.82 -17.28 8.23
N LYS A 17 -5.15 -17.17 8.35
CA LYS A 17 -6.11 -18.25 8.10
C LYS A 17 -6.66 -18.30 6.67
N VAL A 18 -6.44 -17.28 5.84
CA VAL A 18 -7.15 -17.11 4.55
C VAL A 18 -6.20 -16.91 3.37
N SER A 19 -4.97 -16.44 3.57
CA SER A 19 -4.07 -16.12 2.45
C SER A 19 -2.62 -16.57 2.69
N VAL A 20 -2.00 -17.12 1.64
CA VAL A 20 -0.60 -17.58 1.62
C VAL A 20 0.42 -16.44 1.39
N ILE A 21 -0.04 -15.18 1.48
CA ILE A 21 0.78 -14.00 1.22
C ILE A 21 1.94 -13.90 2.23
N ASP A 22 1.72 -14.32 3.48
CA ASP A 22 2.76 -14.35 4.52
C ASP A 22 3.99 -15.17 4.08
N LYS A 23 3.76 -16.31 3.42
CA LYS A 23 4.81 -17.20 2.89
C LYS A 23 5.43 -16.72 1.59
N LYS A 24 4.82 -15.73 0.95
CA LYS A 24 5.26 -15.15 -0.33
C LYS A 24 5.93 -13.79 -0.17
N VAL A 25 6.13 -13.32 1.07
CA VAL A 25 6.96 -12.16 1.36
C VAL A 25 8.42 -12.51 1.07
N THR A 26 9.03 -11.82 0.12
CA THR A 26 10.44 -12.01 -0.27
C THR A 26 11.37 -11.10 0.51
N LYS A 27 10.88 -9.92 0.93
CA LYS A 27 11.62 -8.96 1.77
C LYS A 27 10.72 -8.33 2.82
N GLY A 28 11.27 -8.01 3.99
CA GLY A 28 10.53 -7.38 5.08
C GLY A 28 9.67 -8.39 5.85
N SER A 29 8.54 -7.93 6.39
CA SER A 29 7.65 -8.80 7.18
C SER A 29 6.19 -8.43 6.98
N TYR A 30 5.32 -9.43 6.79
CA TYR A 30 3.87 -9.22 6.83
C TYR A 30 3.39 -8.74 8.20
N ALA A 31 4.08 -9.15 9.28
CA ALA A 31 3.73 -8.78 10.66
C ALA A 31 4.04 -7.31 10.99
N SER A 32 4.73 -6.57 10.11
CA SER A 32 4.96 -5.13 10.28
C SER A 32 3.69 -4.29 10.10
N LEU A 33 2.63 -4.86 9.52
CA LEU A 33 1.37 -4.18 9.24
C LEU A 33 0.52 -3.99 10.50
N THR A 34 1.05 -3.33 11.51
CA THR A 34 0.34 -3.06 12.76
C THR A 34 -0.52 -1.80 12.65
N PRO A 35 -1.62 -1.70 13.40
CA PRO A 35 -2.41 -0.47 13.45
C PRO A 35 -1.57 0.75 13.84
N GLY A 36 -1.72 1.86 13.12
CA GLY A 36 -0.99 3.12 13.32
C GLY A 36 0.41 3.15 12.71
N SER A 37 0.88 2.06 12.08
CA SER A 37 2.22 2.01 11.50
C SER A 37 2.33 2.73 10.16
N PHE A 38 1.21 2.82 9.41
CA PHE A 38 1.19 3.30 8.02
C PHE A 38 2.20 2.55 7.14
N ASN A 39 2.32 1.24 7.39
CA ASN A 39 3.16 0.37 6.62
C ASN A 39 2.41 -0.20 5.41
N LEU A 40 3.17 -0.47 4.36
CA LEU A 40 2.67 -1.01 3.10
C LEU A 40 3.50 -2.24 2.70
N LEU A 41 2.81 -3.28 2.24
CA LEU A 41 3.38 -4.39 1.51
C LEU A 41 3.10 -4.22 0.03
N LEU A 42 4.12 -4.24 -0.81
CA LEU A 42 4.01 -4.06 -2.25
C LEU A 42 4.30 -5.35 -2.99
N GLY A 43 3.60 -5.58 -4.10
CA GLY A 43 4.01 -6.61 -5.05
C GLY A 43 5.37 -6.29 -5.64
N LYS A 44 6.18 -7.31 -5.90
CA LYS A 44 7.56 -7.18 -6.43
C LYS A 44 7.63 -6.33 -7.68
N GLU A 45 6.76 -6.59 -8.65
CA GLU A 45 6.75 -5.84 -9.91
C GLU A 45 6.32 -4.38 -9.71
N LEU A 46 5.35 -4.13 -8.81
CA LEU A 46 4.93 -2.78 -8.44
C LEU A 46 6.07 -2.00 -7.76
N ALA A 47 6.81 -2.64 -6.85
CA ALA A 47 7.98 -2.05 -6.20
C ALA A 47 9.10 -1.72 -7.21
N ILE A 48 9.42 -2.65 -8.12
CA ILE A 48 10.41 -2.44 -9.19
C ILE A 48 9.99 -1.29 -10.10
N TRP A 49 8.71 -1.22 -10.48
CA TRP A 49 8.23 -0.18 -11.39
C TRP A 49 8.27 1.21 -10.74
N LEU A 50 7.92 1.28 -9.46
CA LEU A 50 7.99 2.49 -8.66
C LEU A 50 9.44 2.87 -8.32
N GLY A 51 10.37 1.92 -8.32
CA GLY A 51 11.77 2.16 -7.96
C GLY A 51 12.01 2.21 -6.45
N VAL A 52 11.16 1.56 -5.65
CA VAL A 52 11.19 1.60 -4.18
C VAL A 52 11.57 0.24 -3.59
N ASP A 53 12.24 0.23 -2.44
CA ASP A 53 12.55 -0.97 -1.67
C ASP A 53 12.05 -0.87 -0.22
N VAL A 54 12.29 -1.92 0.59
CA VAL A 54 11.88 -1.92 2.00
C VAL A 54 12.63 -0.83 2.76
N GLY A 55 11.88 0.02 3.45
CA GLY A 55 12.37 1.21 4.16
C GLY A 55 12.15 2.53 3.41
N ASP A 56 11.73 2.48 2.14
CA ASP A 56 11.37 3.68 1.40
C ASP A 56 9.94 4.14 1.74
N GLN A 57 9.67 5.39 1.43
CA GLN A 57 8.36 6.00 1.64
C GLN A 57 7.69 6.30 0.31
N VAL A 58 6.42 5.91 0.20
CA VAL A 58 5.60 6.18 -0.98
C VAL A 58 4.47 7.13 -0.61
N LEU A 59 4.16 8.07 -1.51
CA LEU A 59 3.00 8.92 -1.35
C LEU A 59 1.79 8.22 -1.96
N VAL A 60 0.82 7.90 -1.11
CA VAL A 60 -0.38 7.18 -1.51
C VAL A 60 -1.52 8.19 -1.65
N THR A 61 -2.12 8.26 -2.84
CA THR A 61 -3.25 9.14 -3.14
C THR A 61 -4.54 8.34 -3.21
N PHE A 62 -5.46 8.63 -2.30
CA PHE A 62 -6.75 7.98 -2.11
C PHE A 62 -7.80 8.71 -2.96
N ALA A 63 -8.36 8.02 -3.94
CA ALA A 63 -9.50 8.51 -4.68
C ALA A 63 -10.78 8.16 -3.92
N GLU A 64 -11.33 9.09 -3.14
CA GLU A 64 -12.67 8.93 -2.56
C GLU A 64 -13.71 9.01 -3.69
N VAL A 65 -14.60 8.02 -3.77
CA VAL A 65 -15.74 8.00 -4.72
C VAL A 65 -16.94 8.81 -4.18
N GLN A 66 -16.84 9.37 -2.97
CA GLN A 66 -17.90 10.21 -2.41
C GLN A 66 -17.88 11.60 -3.06
N GLY A 67 -18.62 11.70 -4.16
CA GLY A 67 -18.92 12.94 -4.86
C GLY A 67 -19.67 13.89 -3.94
N THR A 68 -18.97 14.88 -3.40
CA THR A 68 -19.61 16.11 -2.95
C THR A 68 -19.80 17.04 -4.16
N PRO A 69 -20.85 17.87 -4.19
CA PRO A 69 -21.07 18.82 -5.29
C PRO A 69 -19.93 19.86 -5.47
N ALA A 70 -19.00 19.94 -4.51
CA ALA A 70 -17.81 20.79 -4.57
C ALA A 70 -16.58 20.10 -5.20
N GLY A 71 -16.68 18.83 -5.60
CA GLY A 71 -15.58 18.03 -6.15
C GLY A 71 -14.96 17.09 -5.10
N ALA A 72 -14.46 15.94 -5.54
CA ALA A 72 -13.74 15.01 -4.69
C ALA A 72 -12.31 15.52 -4.46
N VAL A 73 -11.99 15.94 -3.24
CA VAL A 73 -10.60 16.28 -2.88
C VAL A 73 -9.86 14.97 -2.61
N PRO A 74 -8.83 14.62 -3.41
CA PRO A 74 -8.07 13.41 -3.17
C PRO A 74 -7.32 13.53 -1.85
N ARG A 75 -7.42 12.52 -0.99
CA ARG A 75 -6.60 12.47 0.21
C ARG A 75 -5.25 11.89 -0.11
N MET A 76 -4.21 12.40 0.53
CA MET A 76 -2.85 11.90 0.34
C MET A 76 -2.25 11.55 1.69
N LYS A 77 -1.58 10.41 1.78
CA LYS A 77 -0.88 9.96 2.98
C LYS A 77 0.40 9.25 2.58
N ARG A 78 1.49 9.53 3.31
CA ARG A 78 2.74 8.77 3.18
C ARG A 78 2.63 7.44 3.89
N PHE A 79 3.06 6.39 3.20
CA PHE A 79 3.23 5.05 3.74
C PHE A 79 4.68 4.64 3.62
N THR A 80 5.13 3.78 4.53
CA THR A 80 6.47 3.19 4.50
C THR A 80 6.38 1.78 3.91
N VAL A 81 7.19 1.48 2.91
CA VAL A 81 7.31 0.14 2.34
C VAL A 81 8.00 -0.73 3.39
N SER A 82 7.26 -1.65 3.98
CA SER A 82 7.77 -2.50 5.08
C SER A 82 7.97 -3.95 4.64
N GLY A 83 7.50 -4.29 3.44
CA GLY A 83 7.73 -5.58 2.82
C GLY A 83 7.40 -5.60 1.34
N ILE A 84 7.95 -6.60 0.66
CA ILE A 84 7.70 -6.90 -0.74
C ILE A 84 7.28 -8.36 -0.84
N PHE A 85 6.20 -8.64 -1.57
CA PHE A 85 5.71 -10.00 -1.81
C PHE A 85 5.72 -10.35 -3.30
N GLU A 86 5.79 -11.64 -3.59
CA GLU A 86 5.74 -12.17 -4.96
C GLU A 86 4.69 -13.29 -5.02
N ALA A 87 3.50 -12.97 -5.52
CA ALA A 87 2.41 -13.92 -5.69
C ALA A 87 2.71 -14.93 -6.80
N GLY A 88 3.60 -14.60 -7.74
CA GLY A 88 3.96 -15.44 -8.90
C GLY A 88 3.01 -15.27 -10.09
N TYR A 89 2.12 -14.27 -10.03
CA TYR A 89 1.26 -13.84 -11.12
C TYR A 89 1.52 -12.36 -11.36
N ASP A 90 2.06 -12.00 -12.52
CA ASP A 90 2.42 -10.63 -12.88
C ASP A 90 1.30 -9.61 -12.63
N GLU A 91 0.04 -9.98 -12.91
CA GLU A 91 -1.10 -9.08 -12.74
C GLU A 91 -1.34 -8.68 -11.28
N VAL A 92 -1.13 -9.62 -10.35
CA VAL A 92 -1.25 -9.36 -8.90
C VAL A 92 -0.05 -8.57 -8.42
N ASP A 93 1.16 -8.97 -8.81
CA ASP A 93 2.41 -8.36 -8.36
C ASP A 93 2.59 -6.92 -8.88
N ARG A 94 1.96 -6.57 -10.02
CA ARG A 94 1.96 -5.22 -10.60
C ARG A 94 0.89 -4.29 -10.04
N GLY A 95 -0.21 -4.86 -9.54
CA GLY A 95 -1.45 -4.12 -9.31
C GLY A 95 -1.91 -4.07 -7.86
N VAL A 96 -1.34 -4.87 -6.95
CA VAL A 96 -1.87 -5.03 -5.59
C VAL A 96 -0.82 -4.69 -4.54
N GLY A 97 -1.29 -4.05 -3.46
CA GLY A 97 -0.55 -3.93 -2.21
C GLY A 97 -1.45 -4.14 -1.01
N PHE A 98 -0.84 -4.30 0.15
CA PHE A 98 -1.54 -4.58 1.41
C PHE A 98 -1.14 -3.56 2.47
N ALA A 99 -2.13 -3.09 3.23
CA ALA A 99 -1.92 -2.20 4.37
C ALA A 99 -2.82 -2.66 5.53
N ASN A 100 -2.51 -2.23 6.74
CA ASN A 100 -3.39 -2.48 7.86
C ASN A 100 -4.77 -1.82 7.62
N MET A 101 -5.85 -2.58 7.85
CA MET A 101 -7.22 -2.09 7.69
C MET A 101 -7.47 -0.81 8.49
N GLN A 102 -7.05 -0.77 9.75
CA GLN A 102 -7.27 0.39 10.63
C GLN A 102 -6.51 1.63 10.15
N ASP A 103 -5.36 1.45 9.49
CA ASP A 103 -4.62 2.57 8.88
C ASP A 103 -5.40 3.16 7.70
N LEU A 104 -5.99 2.31 6.84
CA LEU A 104 -6.82 2.76 5.72
C LEU A 104 -8.09 3.46 6.20
N GLU A 105 -8.79 2.89 7.18
CA GLU A 105 -9.99 3.47 7.80
C GLU A 105 -9.68 4.84 8.41
N ARG A 106 -8.53 4.98 9.08
CA ARG A 106 -8.08 6.25 9.66
C ARG A 106 -7.80 7.33 8.61
N VAL A 107 -7.24 6.95 7.46
CA VAL A 107 -6.98 7.89 6.36
C VAL A 107 -8.27 8.30 5.66
N LEU A 108 -9.15 7.33 5.41
CA LEU A 108 -10.43 7.56 4.73
C LEU A 108 -11.49 8.17 5.64
N ARG A 109 -11.33 8.08 6.97
CA ARG A 109 -12.37 8.42 7.95
C ARG A 109 -13.68 7.69 7.63
N SER A 110 -13.56 6.42 7.26
CA SER A 110 -14.68 5.55 6.86
C SER A 110 -14.49 4.19 7.50
N ASP A 111 -15.59 3.56 7.90
CA ASP A 111 -15.64 2.25 8.53
C ASP A 111 -15.70 1.17 7.43
N GLY A 112 -14.78 0.20 7.45
CA GLY A 112 -14.83 -0.97 6.56
C GLY A 112 -14.21 -0.83 5.16
N ALA A 113 -13.18 0.00 4.98
CA ALA A 113 -12.54 0.20 3.67
C ALA A 113 -11.73 -1.03 3.20
N THR A 114 -12.38 -1.98 2.51
CA THR A 114 -11.77 -3.28 2.14
C THR A 114 -10.92 -3.26 0.86
N GLY A 115 -11.04 -2.23 0.02
CA GLY A 115 -10.28 -2.13 -1.22
C GLY A 115 -10.33 -0.73 -1.82
N VAL A 116 -9.18 -0.06 -1.86
CA VAL A 116 -9.08 1.34 -2.28
C VAL A 116 -8.16 1.42 -3.49
N ARG A 117 -8.63 2.08 -4.55
CA ARG A 117 -7.77 2.37 -5.69
C ARG A 117 -6.89 3.56 -5.36
N LEU A 118 -5.59 3.32 -5.34
CA LEU A 118 -4.60 4.26 -4.88
C LEU A 118 -3.64 4.56 -6.02
N LYS A 119 -3.26 5.82 -6.14
CA LYS A 119 -2.14 6.21 -7.01
C LYS A 119 -0.92 6.36 -6.13
N LEU A 120 0.05 5.49 -6.37
CA LEU A 120 1.35 5.53 -5.71
C LEU A 120 2.24 6.46 -6.51
N HIS A 121 2.78 7.46 -5.83
CA HIS A 121 3.82 8.32 -6.37
C HIS A 121 5.13 7.94 -5.71
N ASP A 122 6.10 7.60 -6.55
CA ASP A 122 7.50 7.49 -6.15
C ASP A 122 8.00 8.86 -5.66
N MET A 123 8.36 8.93 -4.39
CA MET A 123 9.02 10.11 -3.84
C MET A 123 10.50 9.91 -4.02
N ASP A 124 10.98 10.23 -5.22
CA ASP A 124 12.37 10.23 -5.63
C ASP A 124 13.28 10.63 -4.45
N ARG A 125 13.97 9.63 -3.88
CA ARG A 125 14.94 9.81 -2.80
C ARG A 125 16.21 10.41 -3.41
N SER A 126 16.14 11.69 -3.78
CA SER A 126 17.33 12.50 -3.92
C SER A 126 17.91 12.73 -2.53
N LEU A 127 18.79 11.82 -2.11
CA LEU A 127 19.86 12.19 -1.21
C LEU A 127 20.85 13.01 -2.05
N GLU A 128 20.63 14.32 -2.11
CA GLU A 128 21.76 15.25 -2.19
C GLU A 128 22.62 14.99 -0.95
N VAL A 129 23.70 14.23 -1.14
CA VAL A 129 24.87 14.28 -0.28
C VAL A 129 25.97 14.89 -1.15
N GLY A 130 26.42 16.09 -0.73
CA GLY A 130 27.36 16.94 -1.47
C GLY A 130 28.80 16.45 -1.52
#